data_AF-A0A7C2W8Y2-F1
#
_entry.id   AF-A0A7C2W8Y2-F1
#
_cell.length_a   1.000
_cell.length_b   1.000
_cell.length_c   1.000
_cell.angle_alpha   90.00
_cell.angle_beta   90.00
_cell.angle_gamma   90.00
#
_symmetry.space_group_name_H-M   'P 1'
#
loop_
_entity.id
_entity.type
_entity.pdbx_description
1 polymer ?
#
loop_
_entity_poly.entity_id
_entity_poly.type
_entity_poly.pdbx_seq_one_letter_code
_entity_poly.pdbx_strand_id
1 'polypeptide(L)'
;MSMRRIPMFKNDEERAKFWQEHSFADFVEDTDEADIILRRNEGESSTVSITLSKEDLNLIKEFAREMGITPVTLMKLWIKEKLLVLKREQGKPKAGDRR
;
A
#
# COMPACT_ATOMS: atom_id res chain seq x y z
N MET A 1 -3.91 -42.63 20.87
CA MET A 1 -4.05 -41.18 20.61
C MET A 1 -2.88 -40.50 21.30
N SER A 2 -1.90 -40.08 20.52
CA SER A 2 -0.68 -39.49 21.08
C SER A 2 -0.71 -38.01 20.73
N MET A 3 -0.96 -37.15 21.73
CA MET A 3 -0.88 -35.70 21.58
C MET A 3 0.53 -35.32 21.15
N ARG A 4 0.70 -34.81 19.93
CA ARG A 4 1.96 -34.22 19.48
C ARG A 4 1.84 -32.71 19.63
N ARG A 5 2.75 -32.12 20.41
CA ARG A 5 2.84 -30.66 20.60
C ARG A 5 3.96 -30.09 19.72
N ILE A 6 3.72 -28.90 19.19
CA ILE A 6 4.71 -28.14 18.41
C ILE A 6 5.82 -27.70 19.38
N PRO A 7 7.09 -28.06 19.14
CA PRO A 7 8.18 -27.68 20.02
C PRO A 7 8.53 -26.18 19.88
N MET A 8 9.10 -25.60 20.94
CA MET A 8 9.66 -24.24 20.87
C MET A 8 10.99 -24.27 20.10
N PHE A 9 11.01 -23.73 18.89
CA PHE A 9 12.22 -23.64 18.07
C PHE A 9 13.10 -22.47 18.53
N LYS A 10 14.43 -22.66 18.53
CA LYS A 10 15.37 -21.60 18.89
C LYS A 10 15.70 -20.68 17.71
N ASN A 11 15.59 -21.19 16.50
CA ASN A 11 15.92 -20.49 15.26
C ASN A 11 15.01 -20.97 14.10
N ASP A 12 14.98 -20.16 13.03
CA ASP A 12 14.12 -20.43 11.88
C ASP A 12 14.58 -21.64 11.05
N GLU A 13 15.88 -21.97 11.09
CA GLU A 13 16.45 -23.13 10.37
C GLU A 13 16.01 -24.47 10.99
N GLU A 14 15.98 -24.58 12.32
CA GLU A 14 15.45 -25.75 13.03
C GLU A 14 13.96 -25.95 12.72
N ARG A 15 13.19 -24.86 12.67
CA ARG A 15 11.77 -24.90 12.31
C ARG A 15 11.58 -25.42 10.88
N ALA A 16 12.40 -24.96 9.93
CA ALA A 16 12.32 -25.40 8.54
C ALA A 16 12.61 -26.90 8.41
N LYS A 17 13.67 -27.40 9.07
CA LYS A 17 14.00 -28.83 9.07
C LYS A 17 12.90 -29.67 9.71
N PHE A 18 12.32 -29.20 10.82
CA PHE A 18 11.22 -29.89 11.48
C PHE A 18 10.00 -30.05 10.55
N TRP A 19 9.59 -28.98 9.85
CA TRP A 19 8.46 -29.05 8.90
C TRP A 19 8.76 -29.76 7.58
N GLN A 20 10.04 -29.98 7.25
CA GLN A 20 10.41 -30.87 6.14
C GLN A 20 10.19 -32.35 6.50
N GLU A 21 10.36 -32.69 7.77
CA GLU A 21 10.26 -34.08 8.26
C GLU A 21 8.87 -34.42 8.82
N HIS A 22 8.08 -33.43 9.24
CA HIS A 22 6.80 -33.61 9.92
C HIS A 22 5.62 -33.04 9.12
N SER A 23 4.53 -33.80 9.05
CA SER A 23 3.28 -33.32 8.44
C SER A 23 2.56 -32.37 9.39
N PHE A 24 2.11 -31.22 8.86
CA PHE A 24 1.28 -30.26 9.59
C PHE A 24 -0.02 -30.87 10.13
N ALA A 25 -0.58 -31.87 9.43
CA ALA A 25 -1.81 -32.55 9.84
C ALA A 25 -1.70 -33.20 11.23
N ASP A 26 -0.49 -33.58 11.66
CA ASP A 26 -0.25 -34.22 12.95
C ASP A 26 -0.30 -33.25 14.15
N PHE A 27 -0.39 -31.93 13.89
CA PHE A 27 -0.33 -30.87 14.90
C PHE A 27 -1.54 -29.93 14.88
N VAL A 28 -2.58 -30.27 14.11
CA VAL A 28 -3.80 -29.43 13.98
C VAL A 28 -4.50 -29.22 15.33
N GLU A 29 -4.48 -30.22 16.21
CA GLU A 29 -5.05 -30.12 17.56
C GLU A 29 -4.28 -29.18 18.50
N ASP A 30 -3.03 -28.82 18.16
CA ASP A 30 -2.16 -27.90 18.92
C ASP A 30 -2.11 -26.50 18.26
N THR A 31 -3.02 -26.22 17.32
CA THR A 31 -3.18 -24.91 16.70
C THR A 31 -4.47 -24.24 17.13
N ASP A 32 -4.41 -22.95 17.42
CA ASP A 32 -5.58 -22.12 17.65
C ASP A 32 -6.10 -21.53 16.34
N GLU A 33 -7.40 -21.24 16.30
CA GLU A 33 -8.02 -20.56 15.18
C GLU A 33 -7.39 -19.17 15.00
N ALA A 34 -6.81 -18.91 13.83
CA ALA A 34 -6.21 -17.62 13.55
C ALA A 34 -7.31 -16.57 13.34
N ASP A 35 -7.39 -15.58 14.23
CA ASP A 35 -8.20 -14.39 14.01
C ASP A 35 -7.61 -13.59 12.83
N ILE A 36 -8.16 -13.81 11.63
CA ILE A 36 -7.78 -13.07 10.43
C ILE A 36 -8.38 -11.66 10.55
N ILE A 37 -7.63 -10.74 11.15
CA ILE A 37 -7.96 -9.32 11.13
C ILE A 37 -7.60 -8.78 9.74
N LEU A 38 -8.55 -8.82 8.82
CA LEU A 38 -8.49 -8.05 7.57
C LEU A 38 -8.55 -6.55 7.92
N ARG A 39 -7.41 -5.94 8.23
CA ARG A 39 -7.31 -4.49 8.35
C ARG A 39 -7.55 -3.88 6.98
N ARG A 40 -8.78 -3.46 6.70
CA ARG A 40 -9.05 -2.52 5.63
C ARG A 40 -8.31 -1.23 5.99
N ASN A 41 -7.37 -0.82 5.16
CA ASN A 41 -6.70 0.48 5.28
C ASN A 41 -7.72 1.59 4.97
N GLU A 42 -8.70 1.82 5.86
CA GLU A 42 -9.72 2.86 5.72
C GLU A 42 -9.14 4.28 5.91
N GLY A 43 -7.87 4.39 6.29
CA GLY A 43 -7.27 5.63 6.80
C GLY A 43 -6.64 6.58 5.79
N GLU A 44 -6.46 6.23 4.52
CA GLU A 44 -5.59 7.04 3.63
C GLU A 44 -6.23 7.56 2.33
N SER A 45 -7.48 7.18 2.02
CA SER A 45 -8.14 7.65 0.81
C SER A 45 -9.33 8.56 1.12
N SER A 46 -9.12 9.87 1.00
CA SER A 46 -10.21 10.86 1.01
C SER A 46 -10.72 11.12 -0.41
N THR A 47 -12.04 11.11 -0.59
CA THR A 47 -12.68 11.48 -1.86
C THR A 47 -13.01 12.96 -1.85
N VAL A 48 -12.61 13.67 -2.90
CA VAL A 48 -12.95 15.09 -3.13
C VAL A 48 -13.74 15.21 -4.42
N SER A 49 -14.80 16.02 -4.41
CA SER A 49 -15.53 16.40 -5.62
C SER A 49 -15.02 17.76 -6.10
N ILE A 50 -14.58 17.83 -7.35
CA ILE A 50 -14.08 19.06 -7.99
C ILE A 50 -14.94 19.40 -9.20
N THR A 51 -15.27 20.68 -9.36
CA THR A 51 -15.98 21.18 -10.54
C THR A 51 -14.98 21.67 -11.56
N LEU A 52 -15.04 21.14 -12.78
CA LEU A 52 -14.20 21.52 -13.91
C LEU A 52 -15.07 22.08 -15.04
N SER A 53 -14.51 22.95 -15.86
CA SER A 53 -15.18 23.38 -17.08
C SER A 53 -15.33 22.20 -18.06
N LYS A 54 -16.31 22.28 -18.97
CA LYS A 54 -16.49 21.24 -19.99
C LYS A 54 -15.28 21.15 -20.93
N GLU A 55 -14.66 22.29 -21.22
CA GLU A 55 -13.49 22.41 -22.09
C GLU A 55 -12.28 21.69 -21.48
N ASP A 56 -11.97 21.98 -20.21
CA ASP A 56 -10.86 21.34 -19.50
C ASP A 56 -11.04 19.83 -19.39
N LEU A 57 -12.27 19.39 -19.09
CA LEU A 57 -12.58 17.98 -18.97
C LEU A 57 -12.41 17.24 -20.31
N ASN A 58 -12.73 17.89 -21.44
CA ASN A 58 -12.54 17.32 -22.77
C ASN A 58 -11.05 17.20 -23.09
N LEU A 59 -10.24 18.23 -22.81
CA LEU A 59 -8.80 18.19 -23.00
C LEU A 59 -8.15 17.06 -22.18
N ILE A 60 -8.53 16.92 -20.90
CA ILE A 60 -8.04 15.84 -20.03
C ILE A 60 -8.37 14.47 -20.63
N LYS A 61 -9.58 14.30 -21.20
CA LYS A 61 -9.97 13.04 -21.84
C LYS A 61 -9.14 12.73 -23.08
N GLU A 62 -8.83 13.74 -23.90
CA GLU A 62 -8.01 13.58 -25.09
C GLU A 62 -6.59 13.12 -24.71
N PHE A 63 -5.94 13.83 -23.79
CA PHE A 63 -4.61 13.45 -23.29
C PHE A 63 -4.60 12.07 -22.63
N ALA A 64 -5.62 11.76 -21.83
CA ALA A 64 -5.72 10.46 -21.17
C ALA A 64 -5.83 9.31 -22.19
N ARG A 65 -6.61 9.53 -23.27
CA ARG A 65 -6.76 8.57 -24.37
C ARG A 65 -5.43 8.35 -25.11
N GLU A 66 -4.70 9.42 -25.42
CA GLU A 66 -3.39 9.34 -26.08
C GLU A 66 -2.36 8.57 -25.22
N MET A 67 -2.43 8.74 -23.90
CA MET A 67 -1.56 8.04 -22.95
C MET A 67 -2.05 6.63 -22.57
N GLY A 68 -3.23 6.21 -23.05
CA GLY A 68 -3.81 4.90 -22.72
C GLY A 68 -4.22 4.74 -21.25
N ILE A 69 -4.53 5.83 -20.55
CA ILE A 69 -4.91 5.82 -19.12
C ILE A 69 -6.29 6.46 -18.91
N THR A 70 -6.87 6.26 -17.72
CA THR A 70 -8.15 6.91 -17.41
C THR A 70 -7.95 8.41 -17.11
N PRO A 71 -8.95 9.27 -17.40
CA PRO A 71 -8.90 10.69 -17.02
C PRO A 71 -8.63 10.91 -15.53
N VAL A 72 -9.21 10.06 -14.67
CA VAL A 72 -9.00 10.13 -13.21
C VAL A 72 -7.55 9.80 -12.84
N THR A 73 -6.95 8.81 -13.49
CA THR A 73 -5.53 8.47 -13.28
C THR A 73 -4.63 9.63 -13.69
N LEU A 74 -4.89 10.25 -14.85
CA LEU A 74 -4.14 11.40 -15.32
C LEU A 74 -4.23 12.58 -14.34
N MET A 75 -5.43 12.91 -13.88
CA MET A 75 -5.64 13.97 -12.88
C MET A 75 -4.87 13.69 -11.58
N LYS A 76 -4.90 12.46 -11.09
CA LYS A 76 -4.13 12.07 -9.88
C LYS A 76 -2.63 12.27 -10.07
N LEU A 77 -2.09 11.92 -11.24
CA LEU A 77 -0.68 12.10 -11.56
C LEU A 77 -0.29 13.59 -11.58
N TRP A 78 -1.05 14.43 -12.28
CA TRP A 78 -0.79 15.87 -12.33
C TRP A 78 -0.90 16.55 -10.97
N ILE A 79 -1.89 16.19 -10.15
CA ILE A 79 -2.01 16.70 -8.78
C ILE A 79 -0.75 16.34 -7.98
N LYS A 80 -0.32 15.07 -8.04
CA LYS A 80 0.89 14.61 -7.32
C LYS A 80 2.14 15.34 -7.80
N GLU A 81 2.29 15.51 -9.10
CA GLU A 81 3.42 16.24 -9.70
C GLU A 81 3.49 17.68 -9.20
N LYS A 82 2.37 18.41 -9.25
CA LYS A 82 2.32 19.80 -8.77
C LYS A 82 2.58 19.90 -7.27
N LEU A 83 2.06 18.98 -6.46
CA LEU A 83 2.35 18.94 -5.03
C LEU A 83 3.85 18.69 -4.73
N LEU A 84 4.52 17.86 -5.53
CA LEU A 84 5.97 17.65 -5.39
C LEU A 84 6.77 18.91 -5.73
N VAL A 85 6.38 19.63 -6.78
CA VAL A 85 7.01 20.92 -7.14
C VAL A 85 6.85 21.93 -6.01
N LEU A 86 5.62 22.10 -5.51
CA LEU A 86 5.32 23.05 -4.42
C LEU A 86 6.08 22.70 -3.13
N LYS A 87 6.20 21.42 -2.77
CA LYS A 87 7.00 21.00 -1.61
C LYS A 87 8.48 21.36 -1.77
N ARG A 88 9.05 21.20 -2.98
CA ARG A 88 10.44 21.58 -3.26
C ARG A 88 10.64 23.09 -3.16
N GLU A 89 9.65 23.88 -3.58
CA GLU A 89 9.71 25.35 -3.50
C GLU A 89 9.60 25.86 -2.07
N GLN A 90 8.76 25.23 -1.24
CA GLN A 90 8.64 25.55 0.19
C GLN A 90 9.87 25.16 1.02
N GLY A 91 10.62 24.14 0.57
CA GLY A 91 11.89 23.73 1.18
C GLY A 91 13.10 24.57 0.78
N LYS A 92 12.98 25.53 -0.15
CA LYS A 92 14.07 26.47 -0.47
C LYS A 92 14.14 27.52 0.64
N PRO A 93 15.30 27.72 1.30
CA PRO A 93 15.46 28.80 2.26
C PRO A 93 15.13 30.13 1.56
N LYS A 94 14.27 30.96 2.18
CA LYS A 94 13.99 32.30 1.65
C LYS A 94 15.32 33.03 1.50
N ALA A 95 15.58 33.57 0.31
CA ALA A 95 16.82 34.26 -0.04
C ALA A 95 17.08 35.57 0.75
N GLY A 96 16.40 35.79 1.86
CA GLY A 96 16.56 36.94 2.76
C GLY A 96 17.06 36.61 4.16
N ASP A 97 17.24 35.33 4.52
CA ASP A 97 17.60 34.92 5.90
C ASP A 97 19.12 34.72 6.11
N ARG A 98 19.94 35.38 5.28
CA ARG A 98 21.38 35.53 5.53
C ARG A 98 21.68 36.99 5.80
N ARG A 99 21.39 37.44 7.02
CA ARG A 99 22.01 38.63 7.60
C ARG A 99 22.37 38.34 9.04
#